data_AF-A0A950CXQ3-F1
#
_entry.id   AF-A0A950CXQ3-F1
#
_cell.length_a   1.000
_cell.length_b   1.000
_cell.length_c   1.000
_cell.angle_alpha   90.00
_cell.angle_beta   90.00
_cell.angle_gamma   90.00
#
_symmetry.space_group_name_H-M   'P 1'
#
loop_
_entity.id
_entity.type
_entity.pdbx_description
1 polymer ?
#
loop_
_entity_poly.entity_id
_entity_poly.type
_entity_poly.pdbx_seq_one_letter_code
_entity_poly.pdbx_strand_id
1 'polypeptide(L)'
;MPNLNALKHGLRSETAVLPGENPAEFDALVDGWFSHYKTGDDEIASALVTELARAHWSLKRAVKRVEEVEGSLPGDAAHWTDDQQKRFSTFLRYRTAAERSFLRFYKEVEAYYDKQFKKEQARERAFARMAAIEARFLRELERRKIVQDYTLVQHADITVATDGSCTTTCVPSNERLIDRAAGMKSQPILVIRYLHFDNGIPPAYSWLAPNHVQKETGQICKQTLEYQDWLELIRQEQANPGGHLQPRSRLDGGL
;
A
#
# COMPACT_ATOMS: atom_id res chain seq x y z
N MET A 1 -33.90 -5.08 -47.46
CA MET A 1 -35.12 -5.88 -47.29
C MET A 1 -34.83 -6.95 -46.25
N PRO A 2 -35.47 -6.94 -45.07
CA PRO A 2 -35.24 -7.97 -44.05
C PRO A 2 -35.63 -9.34 -44.59
N ASN A 3 -34.79 -10.34 -44.37
CA ASN A 3 -35.04 -11.71 -44.81
C ASN A 3 -36.30 -12.25 -44.10
N LEU A 4 -37.35 -12.59 -44.83
CA LEU A 4 -38.65 -13.05 -44.30
C LEU A 4 -38.51 -14.27 -43.36
N ASN A 5 -37.43 -15.05 -43.49
CA ASN A 5 -37.12 -16.15 -42.57
C ASN A 5 -36.68 -15.66 -41.18
N ALA A 6 -36.02 -14.50 -41.09
CA ALA A 6 -35.58 -13.90 -39.82
C ALA A 6 -36.76 -13.45 -38.96
N LEU A 7 -37.87 -13.01 -39.57
CA LEU A 7 -39.10 -12.62 -38.88
C LEU A 7 -39.97 -13.84 -38.47
N LYS A 8 -39.91 -14.95 -39.21
CA LYS A 8 -40.73 -16.15 -38.89
C LYS A 8 -40.25 -16.92 -37.66
N HIS A 9 -38.94 -17.13 -37.52
CA HIS A 9 -38.40 -17.86 -36.35
C HIS A 9 -37.70 -16.95 -35.34
N GLY A 10 -37.36 -15.71 -35.71
CA GLY A 10 -36.93 -14.69 -34.75
C GLY A 10 -35.48 -14.78 -34.24
N LEU A 11 -34.84 -15.93 -34.40
CA LEU A 11 -33.47 -16.22 -33.95
C LEU A 11 -32.36 -15.48 -34.72
N ARG A 12 -32.73 -14.64 -35.70
CA ARG A 12 -31.83 -13.73 -36.44
C ARG A 12 -32.38 -12.30 -36.51
N SER A 13 -33.39 -11.98 -35.68
CA SER A 13 -33.97 -10.64 -35.67
C SER A 13 -33.09 -9.67 -34.89
N GLU A 14 -32.95 -8.46 -35.40
CA GLU A 14 -32.32 -7.33 -34.70
C GLU A 14 -33.28 -6.69 -33.68
N THR A 15 -34.59 -6.99 -33.77
CA THR A 15 -35.60 -6.50 -32.82
C THR A 15 -35.53 -7.29 -31.51
N ALA A 16 -35.44 -6.57 -30.38
CA ALA A 16 -35.33 -7.15 -29.05
C ALA A 16 -36.52 -8.08 -28.73
N VAL A 17 -37.75 -7.60 -28.96
CA VAL A 17 -39.00 -8.35 -28.74
C VAL A 17 -39.69 -8.60 -30.07
N LEU A 18 -40.07 -9.84 -30.35
CA LEU A 18 -40.75 -10.23 -31.58
C LEU A 18 -42.27 -10.12 -31.47
N PRO A 19 -43.00 -10.02 -32.61
CA PRO A 19 -44.45 -10.16 -32.62
C PRO A 19 -44.89 -11.49 -31.98
N GLY A 20 -45.68 -11.41 -30.91
CA GLY A 20 -46.17 -12.58 -30.14
C GLY A 20 -45.36 -12.92 -28.88
N GLU A 21 -44.25 -12.21 -28.63
CA GLU A 21 -43.57 -12.25 -27.33
C GLU A 21 -44.19 -11.25 -26.36
N ASN A 22 -44.08 -11.52 -25.05
CA ASN A 22 -44.57 -10.64 -24.00
C ASN A 22 -43.51 -9.56 -23.68
N PRO A 23 -43.74 -8.28 -24.00
CA PRO A 23 -42.77 -7.22 -23.71
C PRO A 23 -42.49 -7.08 -22.21
N ALA A 24 -43.50 -7.30 -21.36
CA ALA A 24 -43.36 -7.17 -19.91
C ALA A 24 -42.39 -8.22 -19.31
N GLU A 25 -42.30 -9.41 -19.90
CA GLU A 25 -41.33 -10.42 -19.49
C GLU A 25 -39.89 -10.04 -19.90
N PHE A 26 -39.74 -9.38 -21.05
CA PHE A 26 -38.45 -8.86 -21.47
C PHE A 26 -38.01 -7.72 -20.55
N ASP A 27 -38.90 -6.77 -20.27
CA ASP A 27 -38.62 -5.65 -19.37
C ASP A 27 -38.27 -6.15 -17.96
N ALA A 28 -39.03 -7.10 -17.40
CA ALA A 28 -38.72 -7.71 -16.12
C ALA A 28 -37.35 -8.42 -16.08
N LEU A 29 -36.93 -9.03 -17.20
CA LEU A 29 -35.61 -9.66 -17.32
C LEU A 29 -34.51 -8.60 -17.37
N VAL A 30 -34.72 -7.50 -18.10
CA VAL A 30 -33.80 -6.37 -18.15
C VAL A 30 -33.65 -5.76 -16.76
N ASP A 31 -34.76 -5.44 -16.09
CA ASP A 31 -34.80 -4.86 -14.75
C ASP A 31 -34.10 -5.76 -13.72
N GLY A 32 -34.25 -7.08 -13.84
CA GLY A 32 -33.54 -8.05 -12.99
C GLY A 32 -32.02 -7.94 -13.12
N TRP A 33 -31.50 -7.80 -14.34
CA TRP A 33 -30.05 -7.64 -14.56
C TRP A 33 -29.53 -6.28 -14.08
N PHE A 34 -30.27 -5.20 -14.34
CA PHE A 34 -29.91 -3.86 -13.85
C PHE A 34 -29.94 -3.78 -12.32
N SER A 35 -30.91 -4.44 -11.68
CA SER A 35 -31.01 -4.54 -10.22
C SER A 35 -29.85 -5.32 -9.60
N HIS A 36 -29.38 -6.37 -10.28
CA HIS A 36 -28.27 -7.19 -9.80
C HIS A 36 -26.95 -6.41 -9.82
N TYR A 37 -26.63 -5.77 -10.96
CA TYR A 37 -25.34 -5.12 -11.17
C TYR A 37 -25.29 -3.67 -10.68
N LYS A 38 -26.43 -3.03 -10.37
CA LYS A 38 -26.51 -1.66 -9.83
C LYS A 38 -25.63 -0.68 -10.59
N THR A 39 -25.85 -0.58 -11.90
CA THR A 39 -25.00 0.21 -12.81
C THR A 39 -24.95 1.69 -12.44
N GLY A 40 -25.99 2.24 -11.80
CA GLY A 40 -26.04 3.65 -11.42
C GLY A 40 -25.85 4.55 -12.64
N ASP A 41 -24.96 5.54 -12.54
CA ASP A 41 -24.62 6.47 -13.62
C ASP A 41 -23.48 5.95 -14.53
N ASP A 42 -23.05 4.70 -14.38
CA ASP A 42 -21.99 4.12 -15.20
C ASP A 42 -22.55 3.69 -16.57
N GLU A 43 -22.33 4.54 -17.58
CA GLU A 43 -22.77 4.31 -18.96
C GLU A 43 -22.18 3.02 -19.57
N ILE A 44 -20.91 2.70 -19.24
CA ILE A 44 -20.24 1.50 -19.76
C ILE A 44 -20.88 0.26 -19.14
N ALA A 45 -21.07 0.25 -17.82
CA ALA A 45 -21.74 -0.85 -17.14
C ALA A 45 -23.17 -1.04 -17.67
N SER A 46 -23.91 0.06 -17.87
CA SER A 46 -25.27 0.05 -18.41
C SER A 46 -25.34 -0.55 -19.82
N ALA A 47 -24.39 -0.20 -20.70
CA ALA A 47 -24.29 -0.78 -22.04
C ALA A 47 -24.00 -2.29 -22.00
N LEU A 48 -23.05 -2.73 -21.16
CA LEU A 48 -22.71 -4.14 -21.02
C LEU A 48 -23.89 -4.97 -20.48
N VAL A 49 -24.59 -4.45 -19.46
CA VAL A 49 -25.78 -5.11 -18.87
C VAL A 49 -26.93 -5.17 -19.87
N THR A 50 -27.10 -4.13 -20.70
CA THR A 50 -28.10 -4.14 -21.79
C THR A 50 -27.83 -5.27 -22.79
N GLU A 51 -26.58 -5.43 -23.25
CA GLU A 51 -26.21 -6.49 -24.19
C GLU A 51 -26.32 -7.88 -23.57
N LEU A 52 -25.98 -8.03 -22.28
CA LEU A 52 -26.21 -9.26 -21.52
C LEU A 52 -27.70 -9.63 -21.47
N ALA A 53 -28.57 -8.67 -21.14
CA ALA A 53 -30.01 -8.89 -21.07
C ALA A 53 -30.60 -9.32 -22.42
N ARG A 54 -30.19 -8.65 -23.51
CA ARG A 54 -30.57 -9.01 -24.89
C ARG A 54 -30.09 -10.42 -25.29
N ALA A 55 -28.86 -10.77 -24.94
CA ALA A 55 -28.32 -12.10 -25.20
C ALA A 55 -29.05 -13.18 -24.38
N HIS A 56 -29.39 -12.90 -23.13
CA HIS A 56 -30.19 -13.80 -22.29
C HIS A 56 -31.59 -14.00 -22.89
N TRP A 57 -32.27 -12.93 -23.32
CA TRP A 57 -33.57 -13.05 -23.99
C TRP A 57 -33.49 -13.90 -25.26
N SER A 58 -32.46 -13.68 -26.08
CA SER A 58 -32.21 -14.46 -27.29
C SER A 58 -31.96 -15.95 -27.00
N LEU A 59 -31.26 -16.26 -25.90
CA LEU A 59 -31.05 -17.63 -25.43
C LEU A 59 -32.36 -18.28 -24.98
N LYS A 60 -33.17 -17.60 -24.15
CA LYS A 60 -34.50 -18.10 -23.73
C LYS A 60 -35.38 -18.42 -24.93
N ARG A 61 -35.40 -17.52 -25.92
CA ARG A 61 -36.10 -17.74 -27.20
C ARG A 61 -35.57 -18.97 -27.93
N ALA A 62 -34.26 -19.10 -28.08
CA ALA A 62 -33.65 -20.22 -28.79
C ALA A 62 -33.92 -21.57 -28.12
N VAL A 63 -33.88 -21.63 -26.78
CA VAL A 63 -34.26 -22.81 -25.99
C VAL A 63 -35.71 -23.18 -26.26
N LYS A 64 -36.64 -22.24 -26.10
CA LYS A 64 -38.07 -22.46 -26.36
C LYS A 64 -38.33 -22.98 -27.78
N ARG A 65 -37.64 -22.44 -28.80
CA ARG A 65 -37.79 -22.92 -30.18
C ARG A 65 -37.24 -24.33 -30.40
N VAL A 66 -36.17 -24.72 -29.70
CA VAL A 66 -35.69 -26.11 -29.74
C VAL A 66 -36.72 -27.03 -29.12
N GLU A 67 -37.28 -26.68 -27.96
CA GLU A 67 -38.32 -27.46 -27.26
C GLU A 67 -39.59 -27.60 -28.11
N GLU A 68 -40.05 -26.53 -28.76
CA GLU A 68 -41.20 -26.56 -29.68
C GLU A 68 -40.95 -27.50 -30.87
N VAL A 69 -39.73 -27.49 -31.43
CA VAL A 69 -39.38 -28.38 -32.54
C VAL A 69 -39.32 -29.81 -32.04
N GLU A 70 -38.60 -30.07 -30.95
CA GLU A 70 -38.47 -31.40 -30.34
C GLU A 70 -39.83 -32.01 -29.99
N GLY A 71 -40.74 -31.23 -29.39
CA GLY A 71 -42.10 -31.67 -29.08
C GLY A 71 -42.97 -31.98 -30.30
N SER A 72 -42.58 -31.51 -31.49
CA SER A 72 -43.26 -31.83 -32.76
C SER A 72 -42.69 -33.06 -33.48
N LEU A 73 -41.60 -33.63 -32.97
CA LEU A 73 -40.92 -34.79 -33.58
C LEU A 73 -41.48 -36.11 -33.04
N PRO A 74 -41.39 -37.21 -33.82
CA PRO A 74 -41.61 -38.56 -33.31
C PRO A 74 -40.68 -38.85 -32.13
N GLY A 75 -41.17 -39.54 -31.11
CA GLY A 75 -40.39 -39.81 -29.89
C GLY A 75 -39.13 -40.65 -30.12
N ASP A 76 -39.10 -41.49 -31.16
CA ASP A 76 -37.92 -42.25 -31.56
C ASP A 76 -37.23 -41.59 -32.77
N ALA A 77 -35.94 -41.26 -32.59
CA ALA A 77 -35.10 -40.63 -33.59
C ALA A 77 -34.94 -41.47 -34.87
N ALA A 78 -35.10 -42.80 -34.79
CA ALA A 78 -35.04 -43.68 -35.96
C ALA A 78 -36.16 -43.41 -36.98
N HIS A 79 -37.26 -42.79 -36.54
CA HIS A 79 -38.40 -42.44 -37.38
C HIS A 79 -38.33 -41.02 -37.92
N TRP A 80 -37.24 -40.29 -37.66
CA TRP A 80 -37.11 -38.92 -38.13
C TRP A 80 -36.78 -38.89 -39.62
N THR A 81 -37.58 -38.12 -40.36
CA THR A 81 -37.27 -37.75 -41.74
C THR A 81 -36.04 -36.83 -41.82
N ASP A 82 -35.36 -36.81 -42.96
CA ASP A 82 -34.19 -35.93 -43.19
C ASP A 82 -34.53 -34.44 -42.94
N ASP A 83 -35.74 -34.01 -43.31
CA ASP A 83 -36.20 -32.63 -43.08
C ASP A 83 -36.38 -32.32 -41.60
N GLN A 84 -36.89 -33.27 -40.82
CA GLN A 84 -37.02 -33.14 -39.35
C GLN A 84 -35.64 -33.05 -38.69
N GLN A 85 -34.70 -33.93 -39.06
CA GLN A 85 -33.33 -33.90 -38.57
C GLN A 85 -32.66 -32.55 -38.90
N LYS A 86 -32.80 -32.08 -40.14
CA LYS A 86 -32.25 -30.81 -40.61
C LYS A 86 -32.84 -29.62 -39.85
N ARG A 87 -34.16 -29.61 -39.65
CA ARG A 87 -34.85 -28.57 -38.88
C ARG A 87 -34.34 -28.54 -37.44
N PHE A 88 -34.34 -29.67 -36.74
CA PHE A 88 -33.85 -29.76 -35.37
C PHE A 88 -32.38 -29.32 -35.24
N SER A 89 -31.50 -29.83 -36.11
CA SER A 89 -30.09 -29.44 -36.14
C SER A 89 -29.90 -27.92 -36.34
N THR A 90 -30.74 -27.29 -37.17
CA THR A 90 -30.71 -25.85 -37.40
C THR A 90 -31.04 -25.06 -36.13
N PHE A 91 -32.10 -25.44 -35.40
CA PHE A 91 -32.48 -24.79 -34.16
C PHE A 91 -31.48 -25.04 -33.03
N LEU A 92 -30.90 -26.24 -32.94
CA LEU A 92 -29.80 -26.52 -32.02
C LEU A 92 -28.61 -25.61 -32.26
N ARG A 93 -28.20 -25.39 -33.52
CA ARG A 93 -27.10 -24.47 -33.85
C ARG A 93 -27.39 -23.04 -33.40
N TYR A 94 -28.63 -22.57 -33.54
CA TYR A 94 -29.02 -21.25 -33.04
C TYR A 94 -29.02 -21.18 -31.52
N ARG A 95 -29.46 -22.23 -30.82
CA ARG A 95 -29.33 -22.31 -29.35
C ARG A 95 -27.88 -22.21 -28.92
N THR A 96 -26.99 -23.01 -29.51
CA THR A 96 -25.56 -22.96 -29.21
C THR A 96 -24.96 -21.57 -29.51
N ALA A 97 -25.37 -20.91 -30.59
CA ALA A 97 -24.91 -19.56 -30.92
C ALA A 97 -25.39 -18.52 -29.89
N ALA A 98 -26.66 -18.57 -29.48
CA ALA A 98 -27.22 -17.68 -28.48
C ALA A 98 -26.57 -17.90 -27.09
N GLU A 99 -26.32 -19.16 -26.72
CA GLU A 99 -25.63 -19.53 -25.48
C GLU A 99 -24.22 -18.97 -25.43
N ARG A 100 -23.45 -19.13 -26.51
CA ARG A 100 -22.11 -18.55 -26.62
C ARG A 100 -22.13 -17.02 -26.50
N SER A 101 -23.13 -16.36 -27.10
CA SER A 101 -23.29 -14.91 -26.99
C SER A 101 -23.59 -14.49 -25.55
N PHE A 102 -24.50 -15.18 -24.87
CA PHE A 102 -24.83 -14.95 -23.47
C PHE A 102 -23.59 -15.11 -22.57
N LEU A 103 -22.88 -16.23 -22.69
CA LEU A 103 -21.69 -16.51 -21.89
C LEU A 103 -20.56 -15.50 -22.14
N ARG A 104 -20.42 -14.98 -23.37
CA ARG A 104 -19.45 -13.92 -23.67
C ARG A 104 -19.79 -12.65 -22.91
N PHE A 105 -21.00 -12.11 -23.07
CA PHE A 105 -21.40 -10.87 -22.42
C PHE A 105 -21.44 -10.99 -20.90
N TYR A 106 -21.83 -12.16 -20.38
CA TYR A 106 -21.79 -12.42 -18.95
C TYR A 106 -20.36 -12.30 -18.42
N LYS A 107 -19.39 -12.94 -19.07
CA LYS A 107 -17.97 -12.82 -18.70
C LYS A 107 -17.44 -11.39 -18.82
N GLU A 108 -17.89 -10.62 -19.81
CA GLU A 108 -17.49 -9.23 -19.98
C GLU A 108 -18.00 -8.34 -18.83
N VAL A 109 -19.26 -8.52 -18.42
CA VAL A 109 -19.83 -7.82 -17.25
C VAL A 109 -19.08 -8.21 -15.98
N GLU A 110 -18.89 -9.51 -15.72
CA GLU A 110 -18.15 -9.97 -14.54
C GLU A 110 -16.72 -9.41 -14.48
N ALA A 111 -16.00 -9.44 -15.61
CA ALA A 111 -14.66 -8.89 -15.70
C ALA A 111 -14.62 -7.37 -15.43
N TYR A 112 -15.65 -6.64 -15.85
CA TYR A 112 -15.79 -5.21 -15.57
C TYR A 112 -15.90 -4.94 -14.07
N TYR A 113 -16.83 -5.62 -13.38
CA TYR A 113 -17.06 -5.42 -11.94
C TYR A 113 -15.88 -5.89 -11.10
N ASP A 114 -15.24 -7.01 -11.45
CA ASP A 114 -14.00 -7.48 -10.83
C ASP A 114 -12.89 -6.42 -10.91
N LYS A 115 -12.76 -5.75 -12.05
CA LYS A 115 -11.77 -4.70 -12.25
C LYS A 115 -12.08 -3.47 -11.39
N GLN A 116 -13.35 -3.07 -11.28
CA GLN A 116 -13.75 -1.96 -10.43
C GLN A 116 -13.50 -2.28 -8.95
N PHE A 117 -13.88 -3.47 -8.50
CA PHE A 117 -13.64 -3.92 -7.13
C PHE A 117 -12.14 -3.92 -6.78
N LYS A 118 -11.30 -4.49 -7.65
CA LYS A 118 -9.84 -4.49 -7.46
C LYS A 118 -9.25 -3.08 -7.42
N LYS A 119 -9.77 -2.18 -8.26
CA LYS A 119 -9.34 -0.77 -8.30
C LYS A 119 -9.69 -0.06 -7.00
N GLU A 120 -10.88 -0.27 -6.46
CA GLU A 120 -11.31 0.34 -5.20
C GLU A 120 -10.49 -0.20 -4.02
N GLN A 121 -10.30 -1.52 -3.93
CA GLN A 121 -9.43 -2.11 -2.92
C GLN A 121 -7.98 -1.59 -3.01
N ALA A 122 -7.47 -1.36 -4.23
CA ALA A 122 -6.14 -0.78 -4.41
C ALA A 122 -6.06 0.68 -3.91
N ARG A 123 -7.12 1.47 -4.10
CA ARG A 123 -7.23 2.85 -3.57
C ARG A 123 -7.26 2.86 -2.05
N GLU A 124 -8.07 2.02 -1.43
CA GLU A 124 -8.13 1.89 0.03
C GLU A 124 -6.76 1.51 0.61
N ARG A 125 -6.07 0.54 -0.01
CA ARG A 125 -4.72 0.14 0.41
C ARG A 125 -3.71 1.27 0.23
N ALA A 126 -3.80 2.05 -0.84
CA ALA A 126 -2.93 3.21 -1.06
C ALA A 126 -3.16 4.28 0.02
N PHE A 127 -4.42 4.57 0.34
CA PHE A 127 -4.80 5.50 1.40
C PHE A 127 -4.29 5.04 2.77
N ALA A 128 -4.50 3.77 3.12
CA ALA A 128 -4.01 3.19 4.37
C ALA A 128 -2.47 3.26 4.48
N ARG A 129 -1.75 3.03 3.37
CA ARG A 129 -0.29 3.18 3.33
C ARG A 129 0.15 4.64 3.55
N MET A 130 -0.53 5.61 2.95
CA MET A 130 -0.24 7.03 3.16
C MET A 130 -0.43 7.42 4.63
N ALA A 131 -1.56 7.04 5.23
CA ALA A 131 -1.84 7.29 6.64
C ALA A 131 -0.77 6.66 7.56
N ALA A 132 -0.30 5.44 7.25
CA ALA A 132 0.75 4.79 8.01
C ALA A 132 2.12 5.52 7.93
N ILE A 133 2.48 6.04 6.75
CA ILE A 133 3.69 6.85 6.55
C ILE A 133 3.59 8.14 7.35
N GLU A 134 2.45 8.83 7.28
CA GLU A 134 2.21 10.08 8.00
C GLU A 134 2.28 9.88 9.52
N ALA A 135 1.62 8.84 10.04
CA ALA A 135 1.69 8.49 11.47
C ALA A 135 3.12 8.12 11.92
N ARG A 136 3.95 7.55 11.03
CA ARG A 136 5.36 7.29 11.32
C ARG A 136 6.16 8.60 11.40
N PHE A 137 5.91 9.53 10.49
CA PHE A 137 6.58 10.82 10.47
C PHE A 137 6.25 11.66 11.71
N LEU A 138 4.97 11.72 12.11
CA LEU A 138 4.55 12.41 13.33
C LEU A 138 5.23 11.85 14.58
N ARG A 139 5.28 10.51 14.72
CA ARG A 139 6.00 9.86 15.82
C ARG A 139 7.49 10.16 15.84
N GLU A 140 8.11 10.27 14.67
CA GLU A 140 9.54 10.63 14.57
C GLU A 140 9.77 12.09 14.98
N LEU A 141 8.88 13.01 14.61
CA LEU A 141 8.93 14.40 15.06
C LEU A 141 8.75 14.50 16.58
N GLU A 142 7.78 13.79 17.15
CA GLU A 142 7.58 13.72 18.60
C GLU A 142 8.82 13.16 19.30
N ARG A 143 9.40 12.07 18.77
CA ARG A 143 10.64 11.50 19.30
C ARG A 143 11.78 12.51 19.25
N ARG A 144 11.95 13.24 18.15
CA ARG A 144 12.98 14.28 18.03
C ARG A 144 12.77 15.41 19.02
N LYS A 145 11.53 15.86 19.19
CA LYS A 145 11.17 16.89 20.17
C LYS A 145 11.46 16.43 21.59
N ILE A 146 11.08 15.19 21.94
CA ILE A 146 11.42 14.58 23.23
C ILE A 146 12.95 14.53 23.38
N VAL A 147 13.69 14.01 22.40
CA VAL A 147 15.16 13.98 22.50
C VAL A 147 15.72 15.38 22.72
N GLN A 148 15.25 16.41 22.02
CA GLN A 148 15.72 17.79 22.19
C GLN A 148 15.36 18.39 23.56
N ASP A 149 14.16 18.13 24.07
CA ASP A 149 13.67 18.64 25.35
C ASP A 149 14.35 17.97 26.57
N TYR A 150 14.99 16.82 26.38
CA TYR A 150 15.66 16.05 27.45
C TYR A 150 17.17 15.84 27.23
N THR A 151 17.77 16.50 26.22
CA THR A 151 19.21 16.38 25.92
C THR A 151 19.92 17.71 26.02
N LEU A 152 21.01 17.71 26.78
CA LEU A 152 22.00 18.79 26.76
C LEU A 152 23.08 18.49 25.73
N VAL A 153 23.55 19.53 25.04
CA VAL A 153 24.62 19.42 24.06
C VAL A 153 25.79 20.28 24.50
N GLN A 154 26.98 19.69 24.46
CA GLN A 154 28.26 20.33 24.76
C GLN A 154 29.21 20.10 23.58
N HIS A 155 29.95 21.11 23.19
CA HIS A 155 31.07 20.99 22.27
C HIS A 155 32.35 21.08 23.09
N ALA A 156 33.32 20.22 22.84
CA ALA A 156 34.62 20.25 23.47
C ALA A 156 35.66 20.34 22.37
N ASP A 157 36.47 21.40 22.39
CA ASP A 157 37.59 21.58 21.47
C ASP A 157 38.86 21.09 22.16
N ILE A 158 39.54 20.13 21.54
CA ILE A 158 40.74 19.49 22.07
C ILE A 158 41.94 19.94 21.22
N THR A 159 42.85 20.65 21.86
CA THR A 159 44.10 21.09 21.26
C THR A 159 45.28 20.42 21.95
N VAL A 160 46.30 20.04 21.17
CA VAL A 160 47.53 19.43 21.67
C VAL A 160 48.63 20.48 21.58
N ALA A 161 49.24 20.81 22.71
CA ALA A 161 50.37 21.72 22.78
C ALA A 161 51.66 21.04 22.29
N THR A 162 52.69 21.84 22.04
CA THR A 162 53.99 21.36 21.52
C THR A 162 54.71 20.38 22.44
N ASP A 163 54.41 20.41 23.74
CA ASP A 163 54.95 19.47 24.74
C ASP A 163 54.14 18.16 24.85
N GLY A 164 53.11 18.00 24.02
CA GLY A 164 52.20 16.86 24.03
C GLY A 164 51.07 16.96 25.07
N SER A 165 51.00 18.04 25.84
CA SER A 165 49.87 18.27 26.76
C SER A 165 48.58 18.58 25.99
N CYS A 166 47.44 18.07 26.49
CA CYS A 166 46.14 18.29 25.87
C CYS A 166 45.38 19.34 26.67
N THR A 167 44.87 20.38 25.98
CA THR A 167 43.95 21.35 26.56
C THR A 167 42.55 21.09 26.01
N THR A 168 41.56 21.04 26.89
CA THR A 168 40.16 20.83 26.50
C THR A 168 39.32 22.04 26.90
N THR A 169 38.66 22.65 25.92
CA THR A 169 37.74 23.77 26.18
C THR A 169 36.32 23.35 25.87
N CYS A 170 35.42 23.43 26.85
CA CYS A 170 34.02 23.04 26.69
C CYS A 170 33.10 24.26 26.49
N VAL A 171 32.25 24.20 25.48
CA VAL A 171 31.26 25.22 25.14
C VAL A 171 29.87 24.58 24.96
N PRO A 172 28.88 24.93 25.79
CA PRO A 172 29.01 25.70 27.03
C PRO A 172 29.86 24.96 28.09
N SER A 173 30.36 25.69 29.10
CA SER A 173 31.10 25.09 30.21
C SER A 173 30.22 24.13 31.03
N ASN A 174 30.84 23.28 31.85
CA ASN A 174 30.10 22.34 32.69
C ASN A 174 29.14 23.06 33.65
N GLU A 175 29.55 24.17 34.26
CA GLU A 175 28.72 24.98 35.15
C GLU A 175 27.50 25.55 34.40
N ARG A 176 27.71 26.10 33.20
CA ARG A 176 26.62 26.61 32.37
C ARG A 176 25.63 25.51 31.94
N LEU A 177 26.10 24.29 31.74
CA LEU A 177 25.21 23.15 31.47
C LEU A 177 24.42 22.72 32.69
N ILE A 178 25.01 22.76 33.89
CA ILE A 178 24.31 22.50 35.15
C ILE A 178 23.22 23.55 35.37
N ASP A 179 23.54 24.83 35.20
CA ASP A 179 22.58 25.93 35.34
C ASP A 179 21.42 25.77 34.33
N ARG A 180 21.76 25.42 33.09
CA ARG A 180 20.75 25.13 32.05
C ARG A 180 19.89 23.94 32.44
N ALA A 181 20.46 22.86 32.96
CA ALA A 181 19.72 21.69 33.43
C ALA A 181 18.73 22.04 34.54
N ALA A 182 19.13 22.89 35.49
CA ALA A 182 18.29 23.36 36.58
C ALA A 182 17.09 24.20 36.10
N GLY A 183 17.23 24.90 34.97
CA GLY A 183 16.15 25.68 34.34
C GLY A 183 15.23 24.88 33.41
N MET A 184 15.52 23.61 33.12
CA MET A 184 14.67 22.76 32.30
C MET A 184 13.41 22.33 33.08
N LYS A 185 12.27 22.20 32.38
CA LYS A 185 11.00 21.77 33.00
C LYS A 185 11.08 20.38 33.65
N SER A 186 11.98 19.55 33.13
CA SER A 186 12.29 18.23 33.62
C SER A 186 13.80 18.05 33.57
N GLN A 187 14.34 17.22 34.45
CA GLN A 187 15.76 16.90 34.44
C GLN A 187 16.15 16.29 33.08
N PRO A 188 17.25 16.74 32.44
CA PRO A 188 17.75 16.12 31.22
C PRO A 188 18.09 14.65 31.48
N ILE A 189 17.84 13.81 30.49
CA ILE A 189 18.14 12.39 30.53
C ILE A 189 19.54 12.15 29.97
N LEU A 190 19.92 12.91 28.92
CA LEU A 190 21.17 12.71 28.20
C LEU A 190 22.00 13.99 28.11
N VAL A 191 23.31 13.80 28.05
CA VAL A 191 24.28 14.80 27.64
C VAL A 191 25.06 14.25 26.44
N ILE A 192 25.07 15.01 25.35
CA ILE A 192 25.86 14.71 24.16
C ILE A 192 27.04 15.68 24.12
N ARG A 193 28.26 15.13 24.16
CA ARG A 193 29.50 15.86 23.92
C ARG A 193 30.00 15.60 22.50
N TYR A 194 30.21 16.67 21.73
CA TYR A 194 30.93 16.63 20.47
C TYR A 194 32.38 17.02 20.71
N LEU A 195 33.31 16.09 20.49
CA LEU A 195 34.74 16.26 20.71
C LEU A 195 35.40 16.62 19.37
N HIS A 196 35.97 17.83 19.26
CA HIS A 196 36.63 18.33 18.07
C HIS A 196 38.13 18.24 18.25
N PHE A 197 38.80 17.51 17.35
CA PHE A 197 40.24 17.36 17.33
C PHE A 197 40.77 18.02 16.05
N ASP A 198 41.56 19.09 16.16
CA ASP A 198 42.06 19.80 14.97
C ASP A 198 43.17 19.03 14.26
N ASN A 199 44.03 18.32 15.02
CA ASN A 199 45.27 17.72 14.53
C ASN A 199 45.34 16.20 14.82
N GLY A 200 44.20 15.50 14.74
CA GLY A 200 44.10 14.08 15.05
C GLY A 200 43.88 13.79 16.54
N ILE A 201 43.50 12.53 16.83
CA ILE A 201 43.10 12.12 18.18
C ILE A 201 44.33 11.78 19.04
N PRO A 202 44.60 12.53 20.13
CA PRO A 202 45.80 12.32 20.94
C PRO A 202 45.70 11.05 21.80
N PRO A 203 46.85 10.50 22.29
CA PRO A 203 46.87 9.26 23.07
C PRO A 203 45.97 9.26 24.32
N ALA A 204 45.79 10.43 24.96
CA ALA A 204 44.88 10.59 26.10
C ALA A 204 43.41 10.26 25.76
N TYR A 205 43.06 10.28 24.48
CA TYR A 205 41.74 9.95 23.95
C TYR A 205 41.72 8.61 23.19
N SER A 206 42.72 7.75 23.40
CA SER A 206 42.81 6.42 22.78
C SER A 206 41.61 5.51 23.12
N TRP A 207 40.89 5.79 24.19
CA TRP A 207 39.63 5.13 24.56
C TRP A 207 38.50 5.34 23.53
N LEU A 208 38.63 6.31 22.60
CA LEU A 208 37.76 6.43 21.42
C LEU A 208 38.04 5.36 20.36
N ALA A 209 39.08 4.55 20.53
CA ALA A 209 39.56 3.54 19.58
C ALA A 209 39.74 4.10 18.14
N PRO A 210 40.50 5.20 17.96
CA PRO A 210 40.65 5.82 16.65
C PRO A 210 41.44 4.92 15.70
N ASN A 211 40.99 4.83 14.45
CA ASN A 211 41.73 4.18 13.38
C ASN A 211 42.98 5.02 12.99
N HIS A 212 43.85 4.46 12.14
CA HIS A 212 45.11 5.10 11.75
C HIS A 212 44.92 6.49 11.11
N VAL A 213 43.88 6.69 10.28
CA VAL A 213 43.59 7.98 9.66
C VAL A 213 43.11 9.00 10.71
N GLN A 214 42.27 8.57 11.65
CA GLN A 214 41.70 9.42 12.71
C GLN A 214 42.76 9.89 13.72
N LYS A 215 43.88 9.17 13.83
CA LYS A 215 45.02 9.59 14.67
C LYS A 215 45.78 10.78 14.06
N GLU A 216 45.69 10.97 12.75
CA GLU A 216 46.52 11.94 12.01
C GLU A 216 45.69 13.08 11.37
N THR A 217 44.37 12.94 11.31
CA THR A 217 43.48 13.91 10.66
C THR A 217 42.45 14.49 11.61
N GLY A 218 42.12 15.77 11.43
CA GLY A 218 41.12 16.43 12.26
C GLY A 218 39.76 15.75 12.17
N GLN A 219 39.08 15.58 13.31
CA GLN A 219 37.84 14.82 13.39
C GLN A 219 36.92 15.29 14.51
N ILE A 220 35.62 15.05 14.30
CA ILE A 220 34.57 15.18 15.32
C ILE A 220 34.17 13.79 15.82
N CYS A 221 34.31 13.55 17.13
CA CYS A 221 33.78 12.36 17.80
C CYS A 221 32.57 12.72 18.66
N LYS A 222 31.73 11.73 18.99
CA LYS A 222 30.55 11.91 19.82
C LYS A 222 30.62 11.02 21.05
N GLN A 223 30.47 11.62 22.22
CA GLN A 223 30.28 10.93 23.50
C GLN A 223 28.84 11.18 23.97
N THR A 224 28.11 10.10 24.30
CA THR A 224 26.73 10.17 24.82
C THR A 224 26.70 9.61 26.23
N LEU A 225 26.19 10.39 27.17
CA LEU A 225 26.20 10.11 28.60
C LEU A 225 24.78 10.29 29.14
N GLU A 226 24.42 9.50 30.15
CA GLU A 226 23.28 9.85 31.00
C GLU A 226 23.62 11.08 31.83
N TYR A 227 22.64 11.92 32.15
CA TYR A 227 22.92 13.17 32.87
C TYR A 227 23.61 12.92 34.23
N GLN A 228 23.22 11.86 34.94
CA GLN A 228 23.86 11.49 36.22
C GLN A 228 25.30 11.00 36.04
N ASP A 229 25.54 10.14 35.03
CA ASP A 229 26.89 9.70 34.66
C ASP A 229 27.76 10.90 34.27
N TRP A 230 27.21 11.87 33.54
CA TRP A 230 27.92 13.09 33.16
C TRP A 230 28.27 13.95 34.38
N LEU A 231 27.35 14.11 35.34
CA LEU A 231 27.63 14.83 36.60
C LEU A 231 28.76 14.17 37.41
N GLU A 232 28.82 12.85 37.43
CA GLU A 232 29.90 12.13 38.09
C GLU A 232 31.22 12.27 37.30
N LEU A 233 31.16 12.13 35.98
CA LEU A 233 32.31 12.26 35.09
C LEU A 233 32.97 13.64 35.20
N ILE A 234 32.20 14.73 35.25
CA ILE A 234 32.77 16.08 35.38
C ILE A 234 33.46 16.31 36.73
N ARG A 235 33.02 15.64 37.82
CA ARG A 235 33.72 15.68 39.11
C ARG A 235 35.06 14.98 39.03
N GLN A 236 35.09 13.82 38.35
CA GLN A 236 36.33 13.08 38.12
C GLN A 236 37.29 13.88 37.22
N GLU A 237 36.77 14.51 36.17
CA GLU A 237 37.53 15.39 35.27
C GLU A 237 38.12 16.60 36.03
N GLN A 238 37.38 17.21 36.95
CA GLN A 238 37.87 18.31 37.81
C GLN A 238 38.99 17.86 38.76
N ALA A 239 38.96 16.61 39.23
CA ALA A 239 40.00 16.05 40.07
C ALA A 239 41.23 15.57 39.28
N ASN A 240 41.14 15.46 37.95
CA ASN A 240 42.23 14.97 37.12
C ASN A 240 43.21 16.11 36.74
N PRO A 241 44.49 16.04 37.16
CA PRO A 241 45.48 17.05 36.80
C PRO A 241 45.77 17.12 35.29
N GLY A 242 45.40 16.09 34.52
CA GLY A 242 45.68 16.01 33.09
C GLY A 242 44.76 16.82 32.18
N GLY A 243 43.71 17.48 32.70
CA GLY A 243 42.87 18.45 31.95
C GLY A 243 42.12 17.90 30.72
N HIS A 244 42.09 16.58 30.51
CA HIS A 244 41.43 15.91 29.39
C HIS A 244 40.16 15.21 29.85
N LEU A 245 39.18 15.13 28.93
CA LEU A 245 37.92 14.46 29.19
C LEU A 245 38.13 12.97 29.39
N GLN A 246 37.32 12.38 30.26
CA GLN A 246 37.43 10.98 30.64
C GLN A 246 36.45 10.10 29.82
N PRO A 247 36.77 8.82 29.61
CA PRO A 247 35.82 7.88 29.02
C PRO A 247 34.59 7.75 29.92
N ARG A 248 33.44 7.36 29.34
CA ARG A 248 32.29 6.94 30.16
C ARG A 248 32.78 5.81 31.07
N SER A 249 32.64 5.97 32.39
CA SER A 249 32.88 4.88 33.33
C SER A 249 32.03 3.71 32.86
N ARG A 250 32.65 2.59 32.45
CA ARG A 250 31.90 1.36 32.27
C ARG A 250 31.29 1.07 33.62
N LEU A 251 29.96 1.07 33.72
CA LEU A 251 29.32 0.30 34.77
C LEU A 251 29.90 -1.10 34.62
N ASP A 252 30.57 -1.59 35.66
CA ASP A 252 30.97 -2.99 35.77
C ASP A 252 29.71 -3.85 35.72
N GLY A 253 29.28 -4.16 34.50
CA GLY A 253 28.12 -4.98 34.16
C GLY A 253 28.55 -5.86 33.01
N GLY A 254 29.06 -7.04 33.36
CA GLY A 254 29.54 -8.05 32.45
C GLY A 254 28.52 -8.42 31.38
N LEU A 255 29.07 -8.79 30.22
CA LEU A 255 28.41 -9.69 29.27
C LEU A 255 28.21 -11.06 29.93
#